data_AF-A0A336N7V2-F1
#
_entry.id   AF-A0A336N7V2-F1
#
_cell.length_a   1.000
_cell.length_b   1.000
_cell.length_c   1.000
_cell.angle_alpha   90.00
_cell.angle_beta   90.00
_cell.angle_gamma   90.00
#
_symmetry.space_group_name_H-M   'P 1'
#
loop_
_entity.id
_entity.type
_entity.pdbx_description
1 polymer ?
#
loop_
_entity_poly.entity_id
_entity_poly.type
_entity_poly.pdbx_seq_one_letter_code
_entity_poly.pdbx_strand_id
1 'polypeptide(L)'
;MTKTPKSGLSFLWLSLLAFVLDLLTKYIVVQKFDLYESVNILPVFNLTYVRNYGAAFSFLAEHDGWQKFFFIGLAVVISCMLLYFMAKSEVGQKLQNAAYALIIGGALANAVDRAYNGYVIDFFDFYWRDWHYPVFNVADIAICVGAALIALDAFKQGKNRNRNNENYFS
;
A
#
# COMPACT_ATOMS: atom_id res chain seq x y z
N MET A 1 16.34 16.19 32.55
CA MET A 1 15.15 15.72 31.80
C MET A 1 15.62 14.83 30.67
N THR A 2 15.55 13.51 30.84
CA THR A 2 15.76 12.56 29.75
C THR A 2 14.56 12.68 28.81
N LYS A 3 14.76 13.22 27.60
CA LYS A 3 13.73 13.18 26.56
C LYS A 3 13.49 11.70 26.27
N THR A 4 12.33 11.17 26.65
CA THR A 4 11.89 9.86 26.17
C THR A 4 11.98 9.90 24.64
N PRO A 5 12.72 8.98 24.00
CA PRO A 5 12.78 8.95 22.55
C PRO A 5 11.36 8.74 22.04
N LYS A 6 10.86 9.70 21.25
CA LYS A 6 9.53 9.57 20.66
C LYS A 6 9.57 8.38 19.69
N SER A 7 8.60 7.48 19.83
CA SER A 7 8.47 6.30 18.98
C SER A 7 8.00 6.68 17.57
N GLY A 8 8.38 5.86 16.58
CA GLY A 8 7.88 5.94 15.21
C GLY A 8 6.35 5.85 15.09
N LEU A 9 5.65 5.34 16.12
CA LEU A 9 4.18 5.25 16.17
C LEU A 9 3.46 6.59 15.93
N SER A 10 4.13 7.72 16.17
CA SER A 10 3.59 9.04 15.82
C SER A 10 3.28 9.20 14.32
N PHE A 11 3.74 8.32 13.43
CA PHE A 11 3.44 8.32 11.99
C PHE A 11 2.16 7.57 11.62
N LEU A 12 1.47 6.92 12.57
CA LEU A 12 0.21 6.19 12.30
C LEU A 12 -0.90 7.06 11.71
N TRP A 13 -0.82 8.38 11.85
CA TRP A 13 -1.75 9.27 11.14
C TRP A 13 -1.68 9.12 9.61
N LEU A 14 -0.51 8.78 9.04
CA LEU A 14 -0.38 8.48 7.60
C LEU A 14 -1.12 7.19 7.24
N SER A 15 -1.06 6.18 8.11
CA SER A 15 -1.83 4.94 7.94
C SER A 15 -3.32 5.24 7.96
N LEU A 16 -3.78 6.05 8.91
CA LEU A 16 -5.18 6.46 9.00
C LEU A 16 -5.60 7.27 7.76
N LEU A 17 -4.76 8.19 7.30
CA LEU A 17 -5.03 9.00 6.12
C LEU A 17 -5.16 8.12 4.87
N ALA A 18 -4.19 7.24 4.59
CA ALA A 18 -4.24 6.32 3.46
C ALA A 18 -5.47 5.42 3.50
N PHE A 19 -5.78 4.88 4.69
CA PHE A 19 -6.93 4.01 4.90
C PHE A 19 -8.26 4.73 4.64
N VAL A 20 -8.45 5.93 5.21
CA VAL A 20 -9.69 6.70 5.04
C VAL A 20 -9.86 7.18 3.60
N LEU A 21 -8.78 7.66 2.96
CA LEU A 21 -8.84 8.10 1.56
C LEU A 21 -9.20 6.95 0.63
N ASP A 22 -8.61 5.77 0.83
CA ASP A 22 -8.92 4.60 0.02
C ASP A 22 -10.38 4.18 0.17
N LEU A 23 -10.88 3.99 1.41
CA LEU A 23 -12.28 3.62 1.63
C LEU A 23 -13.26 4.67 1.10
N LEU A 24 -12.95 5.96 1.25
CA LEU A 24 -13.80 7.05 0.76
C LEU A 24 -13.87 7.04 -0.77
N THR A 25 -12.72 6.94 -1.45
CA THR A 25 -12.67 6.91 -2.92
C THR A 25 -13.38 5.70 -3.49
N LYS A 26 -13.20 4.51 -2.90
CA LYS A 26 -13.93 3.29 -3.27
C LYS A 26 -15.44 3.43 -3.07
N TYR A 27 -15.86 4.00 -1.93
CA TYR A 27 -17.26 4.28 -1.66
C TYR A 27 -17.86 5.19 -2.74
N ILE A 28 -17.16 6.28 -3.11
CA ILE A 28 -17.60 7.19 -4.17
C ILE A 28 -17.75 6.46 -5.51
N VAL A 29 -16.78 5.63 -5.88
CA VAL A 29 -16.84 4.86 -7.14
C VAL A 29 -18.05 3.94 -7.17
N VAL A 30 -18.27 3.13 -6.11
CA VAL A 30 -19.41 2.21 -6.04
C VAL A 30 -20.76 2.92 -6.08
N GLN A 31 -20.84 4.17 -5.60
CA GLN A 31 -22.07 4.96 -5.66
C GLN A 31 -22.32 5.64 -7.01
N LYS A 32 -21.29 5.77 -7.85
CA LYS A 32 -21.33 6.58 -9.08
C LYS A 32 -21.21 5.76 -10.37
N PHE A 33 -20.70 4.54 -10.28
CA PHE A 33 -20.38 3.70 -11.43
C PHE A 33 -21.05 2.34 -11.31
N ASP A 34 -21.57 1.84 -12.42
CA ASP A 34 -21.91 0.43 -12.57
C ASP A 34 -20.64 -0.42 -12.75
N LEU A 35 -20.75 -1.72 -12.47
CA LEU A 35 -19.62 -2.63 -12.63
C LEU A 35 -19.11 -2.65 -14.08
N TYR A 36 -17.82 -2.41 -14.27
CA TYR A 36 -17.12 -2.23 -15.55
C TYR A 36 -17.48 -0.95 -16.32
N GLU A 37 -18.24 -0.03 -15.73
CA GLU A 37 -18.39 1.30 -16.30
C GLU A 37 -17.04 2.04 -16.27
N SER A 38 -16.68 2.64 -17.41
CA SER A 38 -15.47 3.44 -17.60
C SER A 38 -15.81 4.86 -18.03
N VAL A 39 -15.26 5.85 -17.33
CA VAL A 39 -15.29 7.25 -17.74
C VAL A 39 -13.88 7.69 -18.10
N ASN A 40 -13.69 8.16 -19.33
CA ASN A 40 -12.42 8.71 -19.77
C ASN A 40 -12.17 10.08 -19.14
N ILE A 41 -11.05 10.23 -18.42
CA ILE A 41 -10.66 11.47 -17.76
C ILE A 41 -9.54 12.16 -18.55
N LEU A 42 -8.59 11.38 -19.09
CA LEU A 42 -7.50 11.85 -19.95
C LEU A 42 -7.24 10.82 -21.07
N PRO A 43 -6.51 11.19 -22.14
CA PRO A 43 -6.20 10.26 -23.24
C PRO A 43 -5.44 8.98 -22.86
N VAL A 44 -4.94 8.89 -21.63
CA VAL A 44 -4.18 7.75 -21.09
C VAL A 44 -4.73 7.23 -19.75
N PHE A 45 -5.89 7.75 -19.31
CA PHE A 45 -6.42 7.48 -17.98
C PHE A 45 -7.95 7.49 -17.94
N ASN A 46 -8.52 6.41 -17.43
CA ASN A 46 -9.93 6.24 -17.14
C ASN A 46 -10.15 6.05 -15.62
N LEU A 47 -11.35 6.40 -15.18
CA LEU A 47 -11.93 5.83 -13.97
C LEU A 47 -12.82 4.66 -14.38
N THR A 48 -12.47 3.44 -13.97
CA THR A 48 -13.16 2.21 -14.38
C THR A 48 -13.49 1.34 -13.17
N TYR A 49 -14.75 1.10 -12.83
CA TYR A 49 -15.08 0.28 -11.66
C TYR A 49 -14.81 -1.21 -11.90
N VAL A 50 -13.81 -1.78 -11.20
CA VAL A 50 -13.44 -3.20 -11.27
C VAL A 50 -13.51 -3.87 -9.90
N ARG A 51 -13.93 -5.14 -9.89
CA ARG A 51 -13.86 -6.03 -8.71
C ARG A 51 -12.69 -6.99 -8.84
N ASN A 52 -11.71 -6.84 -7.96
CA ASN A 52 -10.49 -7.64 -7.97
C ASN A 52 -10.51 -8.71 -6.89
N TYR A 53 -10.73 -9.95 -7.31
CA TYR A 53 -10.72 -11.15 -6.46
C TYR A 53 -9.30 -11.70 -6.22
N GLY A 54 -8.28 -11.10 -6.85
CA GLY A 54 -6.93 -11.66 -6.92
C GLY A 54 -6.79 -12.69 -8.03
N ALA A 55 -7.38 -12.43 -9.21
CA ALA A 55 -7.38 -13.35 -10.36
C ALA A 55 -5.98 -13.80 -10.78
N ALA A 56 -4.97 -12.96 -10.56
CA ALA A 56 -3.57 -13.29 -10.79
C ALA A 56 -3.09 -14.51 -9.97
N PHE A 57 -3.78 -14.92 -8.90
CA PHE A 57 -3.48 -16.10 -8.08
C PHE A 57 -4.50 -17.22 -8.26
N SER A 58 -5.52 -17.05 -9.11
CA SER A 58 -6.54 -18.08 -9.35
C SER A 58 -5.99 -19.33 -10.03
N PHE A 59 -4.80 -19.27 -10.62
CA PHE A 59 -4.13 -20.45 -11.19
C PHE A 59 -3.60 -21.45 -10.12
N LEU A 60 -3.55 -21.06 -8.84
CA LEU A 60 -2.96 -21.86 -7.76
C LEU A 60 -3.96 -22.76 -7.04
N ALA A 61 -5.27 -22.63 -7.28
CA ALA A 61 -6.26 -23.51 -6.67
C ALA A 61 -7.50 -23.68 -7.54
N GLU A 62 -8.03 -24.90 -7.58
CA GLU A 62 -9.27 -25.26 -8.29
C GLU A 62 -10.54 -24.74 -7.60
N HIS A 63 -10.44 -24.24 -6.36
CA HIS A 63 -11.56 -23.76 -5.57
C HIS A 63 -11.62 -22.23 -5.50
N ASP A 64 -12.80 -21.67 -5.72
CA ASP A 64 -13.05 -20.23 -5.61
C ASP A 64 -13.06 -19.75 -4.14
N GLY A 65 -12.46 -18.59 -3.87
CA GLY A 65 -12.68 -17.82 -2.64
C GLY A 65 -11.61 -17.93 -1.54
N TRP A 66 -10.64 -18.84 -1.65
CA TRP A 66 -9.53 -18.94 -0.68
C TRP A 66 -8.66 -17.68 -0.67
N GLN A 67 -8.54 -17.01 -1.82
CA GLN A 67 -7.74 -15.80 -2.02
C GLN A 67 -8.10 -14.73 -0.99
N LYS A 68 -9.40 -14.57 -0.69
CA LYS A 68 -9.89 -13.65 0.34
C LYS A 68 -9.17 -13.87 1.67
N PHE A 69 -9.23 -15.08 2.20
CA PHE A 69 -8.67 -15.40 3.52
C PHE A 69 -7.15 -15.31 3.51
N PHE A 70 -6.51 -15.76 2.44
CA PHE A 70 -5.06 -15.64 2.26
C PHE A 70 -4.60 -14.18 2.29
N PHE A 71 -5.21 -13.30 1.50
CA PHE A 71 -4.82 -11.89 1.44
C PHE A 71 -5.14 -11.13 2.72
N ILE A 72 -6.25 -11.43 3.39
CA ILE A 72 -6.55 -10.85 4.71
C ILE A 72 -5.49 -11.27 5.73
N GLY A 73 -5.16 -12.57 5.79
CA GLY A 73 -4.13 -13.09 6.68
C GLY A 73 -2.77 -12.45 6.42
N LEU A 74 -2.38 -12.35 5.14
CA LEU A 74 -1.13 -11.70 4.73
C LEU A 74 -1.09 -10.23 5.13
N ALA A 75 -2.18 -9.48 4.90
CA ALA A 75 -2.29 -8.08 5.27
C ALA A 75 -2.16 -7.87 6.79
N VAL A 76 -2.80 -8.72 7.60
CA VAL A 76 -2.71 -8.67 9.07
C VAL A 76 -1.29 -8.97 9.53
N VAL A 77 -0.67 -10.04 9.03
CA VAL A 77 0.69 -10.44 9.42
C VAL A 77 1.70 -9.33 9.08
N ILE A 78 1.67 -8.81 7.85
CA ILE A 78 2.57 -7.73 7.43
C ILE A 78 2.32 -6.47 8.26
N SER A 79 1.06 -6.10 8.49
CA SER A 79 0.73 -4.90 9.26
C SER A 79 1.22 -4.99 10.71
N CYS A 80 1.02 -6.13 11.37
CA CYS A 80 1.53 -6.37 12.72
C CYS A 80 3.06 -6.33 12.77
N MET A 81 3.73 -6.94 11.79
CA MET A 81 5.20 -6.93 11.69
C MET A 81 5.74 -5.50 11.51
N LEU A 82 5.17 -4.73 10.58
CA LEU A 82 5.59 -3.34 10.32
C LEU A 82 5.26 -2.42 11.50
N LEU A 83 4.13 -2.64 12.18
CA LEU A 83 3.78 -1.91 13.39
C LEU A 83 4.78 -2.17 14.51
N TYR A 84 5.19 -3.43 14.69
CA TYR A 84 6.23 -3.81 15.64
C TYR A 84 7.59 -3.13 15.33
N PHE A 85 8.01 -3.13 14.06
CA PHE A 85 9.24 -2.43 13.66
C PHE A 85 9.13 -0.91 13.80
N MET A 86 7.98 -0.32 13.47
CA MET A 86 7.71 1.10 13.69
C MET A 86 7.77 1.47 15.18
N ALA A 87 7.23 0.62 16.06
CA ALA A 87 7.25 0.86 17.50
C ALA A 87 8.67 0.91 18.06
N LYS A 88 9.57 0.09 17.51
CA LYS A 88 11.00 0.05 17.84
C LYS A 88 11.84 1.10 17.13
N SER A 89 11.32 1.73 16.09
CA SER A 89 12.02 2.75 15.31
C SER A 89 12.00 4.10 16.03
N GLU A 90 13.09 4.85 15.93
CA GLU A 90 13.14 6.21 16.45
C GLU A 90 12.33 7.16 15.56
N VAL A 91 11.68 8.18 16.14
CA VAL A 91 10.94 9.20 15.37
C VAL A 91 11.80 9.90 14.30
N GLY A 92 13.13 9.95 14.50
CA GLY A 92 14.07 10.54 13.57
C GLY A 92 14.18 9.78 12.23
N GLN A 93 13.83 8.50 12.22
CA GLN A 93 13.83 7.63 11.03
C GLN A 93 12.57 7.87 10.18
N LYS A 94 12.36 9.13 9.76
CA LYS A 94 11.12 9.60 9.15
C LYS A 94 10.74 8.83 7.88
N LEU A 95 11.72 8.52 7.02
CA LEU A 95 11.48 7.84 5.75
C LEU A 95 10.95 6.42 5.98
N GLN A 96 11.62 5.66 6.84
CA GLN A 96 11.22 4.31 7.26
C GLN A 96 9.85 4.31 7.96
N ASN A 97 9.62 5.21 8.92
CA ASN A 97 8.35 5.27 9.64
C ASN A 97 7.17 5.66 8.73
N ALA A 98 7.38 6.60 7.79
CA ALA A 98 6.38 6.95 6.80
C ALA A 98 6.08 5.77 5.88
N ALA A 99 7.11 5.04 5.45
CA ALA A 99 6.95 3.87 4.60
C ALA A 99 6.12 2.77 5.27
N TYR A 100 6.44 2.44 6.53
CA TYR A 100 5.66 1.47 7.31
C TYR A 100 4.21 1.91 7.47
N ALA A 101 3.96 3.19 7.78
CA ALA A 101 2.61 3.70 7.95
C ALA A 101 1.76 3.61 6.67
N LEU A 102 2.34 3.94 5.51
CA LEU A 102 1.66 3.85 4.22
C LEU A 102 1.29 2.40 3.86
N ILE A 103 2.24 1.46 4.05
CA ILE A 103 1.99 0.04 3.76
C ILE A 103 0.91 -0.51 4.69
N ILE A 104 0.96 -0.20 5.99
CA ILE A 104 -0.08 -0.62 6.95
C ILE A 104 -1.46 -0.08 6.53
N GLY A 105 -1.54 1.22 6.22
CA GLY A 105 -2.80 1.85 5.83
C GLY A 105 -3.42 1.24 4.57
N GLY A 106 -2.63 1.08 3.52
CA GLY A 106 -3.08 0.46 2.27
C GLY A 106 -3.44 -1.02 2.44
N ALA A 107 -2.59 -1.79 3.14
CA ALA A 107 -2.85 -3.22 3.37
C ALA A 107 -4.16 -3.44 4.14
N LEU A 108 -4.42 -2.65 5.19
CA LEU A 108 -5.64 -2.76 5.99
C LEU A 108 -6.88 -2.33 5.18
N ALA A 109 -6.80 -1.30 4.35
CA ALA A 109 -7.95 -0.87 3.54
C ALA A 109 -8.36 -1.93 2.51
N ASN A 110 -7.38 -2.51 1.81
CA ASN A 110 -7.59 -3.64 0.90
C ASN A 110 -8.04 -4.93 1.62
N ALA A 111 -7.68 -5.11 2.89
CA ALA A 111 -8.18 -6.23 3.71
C ALA A 111 -9.65 -6.02 4.13
N VAL A 112 -10.05 -4.79 4.46
CA VAL A 112 -11.44 -4.44 4.80
C VAL A 112 -12.38 -4.70 3.62
N ASP A 113 -11.99 -4.27 2.42
CA ASP A 113 -12.71 -4.59 1.19
C ASP A 113 -12.94 -6.10 1.03
N ARG A 114 -11.87 -6.91 1.18
CA ARG A 114 -11.98 -8.36 1.08
C ARG A 114 -12.85 -8.95 2.18
N ALA A 115 -12.76 -8.43 3.39
CA ALA A 115 -13.57 -8.90 4.52
C ALA A 115 -15.07 -8.66 4.24
N TYR A 116 -15.42 -7.46 3.79
CA TYR A 116 -16.80 -7.01 3.58
C TYR A 116 -17.40 -7.47 2.25
N ASN A 117 -16.70 -7.24 1.14
CA ASN A 117 -17.18 -7.50 -0.22
C ASN A 117 -16.73 -8.85 -0.79
N GLY A 118 -15.63 -9.42 -0.28
CA GLY A 118 -14.99 -10.61 -0.85
C GLY A 118 -13.99 -10.32 -1.98
N TYR A 119 -13.86 -9.06 -2.38
CA TYR A 119 -12.95 -8.56 -3.43
C TYR A 119 -12.50 -7.14 -3.08
N VAL A 120 -11.49 -6.65 -3.79
CA VAL A 120 -11.05 -5.24 -3.73
C VAL A 120 -11.73 -4.44 -4.83
N ILE A 121 -12.08 -3.20 -4.51
CA ILE A 121 -12.61 -2.24 -5.49
C ILE A 121 -11.44 -1.50 -6.14
N ASP A 122 -11.22 -1.70 -7.43
CA ASP A 122 -10.17 -1.02 -8.20
C ASP A 122 -10.82 -0.03 -9.17
N PHE A 123 -10.13 1.09 -9.45
CA PHE A 123 -10.72 2.17 -10.25
C PHE A 123 -9.77 3.05 -11.06
N PHE A 124 -8.47 3.05 -10.78
CA PHE A 124 -7.50 3.76 -11.61
C PHE A 124 -7.03 2.89 -12.76
N ASP A 125 -7.44 3.24 -13.97
CA ASP A 125 -7.14 2.52 -15.20
C ASP A 125 -6.27 3.37 -16.12
N PHE A 126 -4.99 3.01 -16.23
CA PHE A 126 -4.03 3.68 -17.13
C PHE A 126 -3.77 2.80 -18.36
N TYR A 127 -3.78 3.42 -19.53
CA TYR A 127 -3.68 2.68 -20.79
C TYR A 127 -2.87 3.41 -21.86
N TRP A 128 -2.37 2.64 -22.82
CA TRP A 128 -1.74 3.12 -24.04
C TRP A 128 -2.20 2.28 -25.22
N ARG A 129 -2.98 2.89 -26.12
CA ARG A 129 -3.71 2.19 -27.19
C ARG A 129 -4.58 1.07 -26.57
N ASP A 130 -4.44 -0.17 -27.02
CA ASP A 130 -5.21 -1.32 -26.53
C ASP A 130 -4.60 -1.99 -25.29
N TRP A 131 -3.42 -1.54 -24.84
CA TRP A 131 -2.76 -2.10 -23.68
C TRP A 131 -3.11 -1.33 -22.41
N HIS A 132 -3.59 -2.05 -21.40
CA HIS A 132 -3.95 -1.51 -20.09
C HIS A 132 -2.99 -2.01 -19.02
N TYR A 133 -2.54 -1.10 -18.16
CA TYR A 133 -1.92 -1.49 -16.89
C TYR A 133 -3.00 -2.06 -15.96
N PRO A 134 -2.68 -3.03 -15.08
CA PRO A 134 -3.66 -3.55 -14.13
C PRO A 134 -4.33 -2.43 -13.33
N VAL A 135 -5.66 -2.39 -13.33
CA VAL A 135 -6.43 -1.39 -12.58
C VAL A 135 -6.10 -1.48 -11.09
N PHE A 136 -5.92 -0.34 -10.43
CA PHE A 136 -5.50 -0.27 -9.04
C PHE A 136 -6.29 0.81 -8.27
N ASN A 137 -6.00 0.97 -6.98
CA ASN A 137 -6.66 1.93 -6.10
C ASN A 137 -5.66 2.76 -5.26
N VAL A 138 -6.18 3.59 -4.35
CA VAL A 138 -5.38 4.46 -3.48
C VAL A 138 -4.55 3.63 -2.47
N ALA A 139 -5.09 2.53 -1.95
CA ALA A 139 -4.34 1.63 -1.09
C ALA A 139 -3.12 1.01 -1.80
N ASP A 140 -3.24 0.63 -3.08
CA ASP A 140 -2.12 0.10 -3.86
C ASP A 140 -1.04 1.17 -4.10
N ILE A 141 -1.44 2.42 -4.33
CA ILE A 141 -0.51 3.55 -4.40
C ILE A 141 0.23 3.71 -3.07
N ALA A 142 -0.47 3.67 -1.93
CA ALA A 142 0.15 3.77 -0.62
C ALA A 142 1.17 2.65 -0.36
N ILE A 143 0.82 1.40 -0.71
CA ILE A 143 1.72 0.24 -0.61
C ILE A 143 2.94 0.43 -1.52
N CYS A 144 2.73 0.80 -2.79
CA CYS A 144 3.80 0.98 -3.77
C CYS A 144 4.77 2.09 -3.36
N VAL A 145 4.24 3.25 -2.96
CA VAL A 145 5.05 4.37 -2.45
C VAL A 145 5.79 3.94 -1.18
N GLY A 146 5.13 3.28 -0.23
CA GLY A 146 5.79 2.78 0.97
C GLY A 146 6.94 1.81 0.66
N ALA A 147 6.74 0.87 -0.26
CA ALA A 147 7.79 -0.04 -0.70
C ALA A 147 8.96 0.72 -1.36
N ALA A 148 8.69 1.71 -2.20
CA ALA A 148 9.71 2.56 -2.79
C ALA A 148 10.50 3.35 -1.73
N LEU A 149 9.84 3.87 -0.69
CA LEU A 149 10.51 4.57 0.41
C LEU A 149 11.43 3.64 1.21
N ILE A 150 11.05 2.38 1.46
CA ILE A 150 11.93 1.37 2.08
C ILE A 150 13.16 1.14 1.21
N ALA A 151 12.97 0.94 -0.10
CA ALA A 151 14.09 0.73 -1.01
C ALA A 151 15.05 1.94 -1.03
N LEU A 152 14.50 3.16 -1.12
CA LEU A 152 15.29 4.40 -1.08
C LEU A 152 16.07 4.56 0.23
N ASP A 153 15.46 4.22 1.37
CA ASP A 153 16.13 4.27 2.67
C ASP A 153 17.30 3.29 2.74
N ALA A 154 17.11 2.05 2.26
CA ALA A 154 18.16 1.04 2.19
C ALA A 154 19.36 1.49 1.34
N PHE A 155 19.12 2.09 0.17
CA PHE A 155 20.19 2.65 -0.68
C PHE A 155 20.96 3.78 0.01
N LYS A 156 20.27 4.66 0.74
CA LYS A 156 20.89 5.78 1.46
C LYS A 156 21.78 5.30 2.61
N GLN A 157 21.32 4.30 3.37
CA GLN A 157 22.10 3.69 4.45
C GLN A 157 23.37 3.01 3.91
N GLY A 158 23.28 2.28 2.80
CA GLY A 158 24.43 1.66 2.14
C GLY A 158 25.50 2.68 1.72
N LYS A 159 25.09 3.81 1.15
CA LYS A 159 26.01 4.88 0.73
C LYS A 159 26.74 5.55 1.90
N ASN A 160 26.03 5.80 2.99
CA ASN A 160 26.64 6.40 4.19
C ASN A 160 27.67 5.46 4.84
N ARG A 161 27.41 4.15 4.82
CA ARG A 161 28.34 3.14 5.35
C ARG A 161 29.65 3.09 4.54
N ASN A 162 29.58 3.14 3.21
CA ASN A 162 30.77 3.13 2.36
C ASN A 162 31.64 4.39 2.53
N ARG A 163 31.02 5.57 2.59
CA ARG A 163 31.75 6.83 2.84
C ARG A 163 32.48 6.84 4.18
N ASN A 164 31.85 6.32 5.22
CA ASN A 164 32.48 6.25 6.53
C ASN A 164 33.71 5.34 6.50
N ASN A 165 33.62 4.20 5.80
CA ASN A 165 34.77 3.30 5.65
C ASN A 165 35.93 3.96 4.89
N GLU A 166 35.68 4.68 3.79
CA GLU A 166 36.72 5.40 3.04
C GLU A 166 37.48 6.43 3.91
N ASN A 167 36.76 7.16 4.76
CA ASN A 167 37.36 8.13 5.70
C ASN A 167 38.17 7.49 6.84
N TYR A 168 37.99 6.20 7.14
CA TYR A 168 38.78 5.48 8.15
C TYR A 168 40.13 4.95 7.59
N PHE A 169 40.26 4.85 6.26
CA PHE A 169 41.46 4.33 5.58
C PHE A 169 42.28 5.44 4.89
N SER A 170 41.94 6.71 5.09
CA SER A 170 42.69 7.90 4.63
C SER A 170 43.33 8.62 5.81
#